data_AF-F5S673-F1
#
_entry.id   AF-F5S673-F1
#
_cell.length_a   1.000
_cell.length_b   1.000
_cell.length_c   1.000
_cell.angle_alpha   90.00
_cell.angle_beta   90.00
_cell.angle_gamma   90.00
#
_symmetry.space_group_name_H-M   'P 1'
#
loop_
_entity.id
_entity.type
_entity.pdbx_description
1 polymer ?
#
loop_
_entity_poly.entity_id
_entity_poly.type
_entity_poly.pdbx_seq_one_letter_code
_entity_poly.pdbx_strand_id
1 'polypeptide(L)'
;MLVAHVPAEAFSIRPNCDLRTLKLSVPQRVQLQLLRQHYKAESDRIVREIRNNRGGIELSGLFEKGMFDPTYARRVAYERYADEMAQTVEELRFYHDMYQILTPEQQKMWLNLCIKH
;
A
#
# COMPACT_ATOMS: atom_id res chain seq x y z
N MET A 1 11.95 24.11 7.81
CA MET A 1 11.02 23.15 7.16
C MET A 1 10.69 22.10 8.19
N LEU A 2 9.43 22.01 8.62
CA LEU A 2 8.96 20.94 9.50
C LEU A 2 8.93 19.65 8.69
N VAL A 3 9.88 18.75 8.94
CA VAL A 3 9.78 17.36 8.52
C VAL A 3 8.56 16.81 9.26
N ALA A 4 7.45 16.61 8.56
CA ALA A 4 6.34 15.84 9.12
C ALA A 4 6.92 14.48 9.50
N HIS A 5 7.04 14.23 10.80
CA HIS A 5 7.45 12.94 11.32
C HIS A 5 6.30 11.98 10.99
N VAL A 6 6.38 11.35 9.82
CA VAL A 6 5.54 10.20 9.51
C VAL A 6 5.85 9.18 10.61
N PRO A 7 4.86 8.74 11.40
CA PRO A 7 5.10 7.75 12.44
C PRO A 7 5.81 6.54 11.83
N ALA A 8 6.82 6.00 12.51
CA ALA A 8 7.58 4.83 12.03
C ALA A 8 6.68 3.66 11.61
N GLU A 9 5.48 3.58 12.21
CA GLU A 9 4.42 2.61 11.92
C GLU A 9 3.87 2.70 10.49
N ALA A 10 3.94 3.85 9.82
CA ALA A 10 3.47 4.01 8.44
C ALA A 10 4.54 3.67 7.37
N PHE A 11 5.80 3.45 7.78
CA PHE A 11 6.88 3.08 6.84
C PHE A 11 6.90 1.58 6.48
N SER A 12 6.33 0.71 7.33
CA SER A 12 6.31 -0.73 7.09
C SER A 12 4.88 -1.25 7.02
N ILE A 13 4.22 -1.05 5.86
CA ILE A 13 2.90 -1.61 5.58
C ILE A 13 2.92 -3.15 5.68
N ARG A 14 4.07 -3.76 5.36
CA ARG A 14 4.29 -5.20 5.47
C ARG A 14 4.54 -5.57 6.93
N PRO A 15 3.66 -6.34 7.57
CA PRO A 15 3.94 -6.90 8.87
C PRO A 15 5.14 -7.85 8.75
N ASN A 16 6.19 -7.59 9.50
CA ASN A 16 7.35 -8.46 9.56
C ASN A 16 7.06 -9.64 10.48
N CYS A 17 6.24 -10.60 10.01
CA CYS A 17 5.95 -11.77 10.83
C CYS A 17 5.82 -13.08 10.06
N ASP A 18 6.21 -14.14 10.77
CA ASP A 18 6.00 -15.50 10.35
C ASP A 18 4.54 -15.92 10.60
N LEU A 19 3.74 -15.86 9.53
CA LEU A 19 2.32 -16.26 9.53
C LEU A 19 2.08 -17.71 9.96
N ARG A 20 3.11 -18.56 9.96
CA ARG A 20 3.00 -19.96 10.44
C ARG A 20 2.65 -20.03 11.93
N THR A 21 3.02 -19.01 12.70
CA THR A 21 2.76 -18.93 14.16
C THR A 21 1.27 -18.82 14.48
N LEU A 22 0.47 -18.24 13.58
CA LEU A 22 -0.97 -18.06 13.76
C LEU A 22 -1.76 -19.38 13.68
N LYS A 23 -1.14 -20.47 13.22
CA LYS A 23 -1.76 -21.80 13.10
C LYS A 23 -3.14 -21.74 12.43
N LEU A 24 -3.22 -21.09 11.27
CA LEU A 24 -4.47 -20.94 10.53
C LEU A 24 -5.18 -22.29 10.31
N SER A 25 -6.50 -22.31 10.51
CA SER A 25 -7.35 -23.46 10.21
C SER A 25 -7.46 -23.69 8.69
N VAL A 26 -7.97 -24.84 8.27
CA VAL A 26 -8.17 -25.13 6.84
C VAL A 26 -9.08 -24.07 6.18
N PRO A 27 -10.25 -23.71 6.73
CA PRO A 27 -11.07 -22.62 6.17
C PRO A 27 -10.34 -21.29 6.05
N GLN A 28 -9.56 -20.91 7.07
CA GLN A 28 -8.78 -19.66 7.06
C GLN A 28 -7.70 -19.66 5.96
N ARG A 29 -7.05 -20.81 5.72
CA ARG A 29 -6.05 -20.93 4.64
C ARG A 29 -6.70 -20.80 3.26
N VAL A 30 -7.89 -21.36 3.08
CA VAL A 30 -8.67 -21.21 1.84
C VAL A 30 -9.03 -19.74 1.63
N GLN A 31 -9.55 -19.06 2.65
CA GLN A 31 -9.85 -17.63 2.57
C GLN A 31 -8.61 -16.78 2.28
N LEU A 32 -7.48 -17.05 2.96
CA LEU A 32 -6.22 -16.35 2.71
C LEU A 32 -5.74 -16.53 1.26
N GLN A 33 -5.93 -17.71 0.68
CA GLN A 33 -5.58 -17.95 -0.72
C GLN A 33 -6.43 -17.10 -1.67
N LEU A 34 -7.73 -16.97 -1.41
CA LEU A 34 -8.62 -16.10 -2.19
C LEU A 34 -8.21 -14.63 -2.06
N LEU A 35 -7.89 -14.16 -0.84
CA LEU A 35 -7.41 -12.80 -0.62
C LEU A 35 -6.11 -12.52 -1.39
N ARG A 36 -5.17 -13.47 -1.43
CA ARG A 36 -3.92 -13.35 -2.20
C ARG A 36 -4.17 -13.25 -3.70
N GLN A 37 -5.13 -14.02 -4.22
CA GLN A 37 -5.51 -13.96 -5.63
C GLN A 37 -6.15 -12.60 -5.98
N HIS A 38 -7.05 -12.10 -5.13
CA HIS A 38 -7.66 -10.79 -5.29
C HIS A 38 -6.61 -9.67 -5.27
N TYR A 39 -5.76 -9.65 -4.24
CA TYR A 39 -4.66 -8.67 -4.14
C TYR A 39 -3.75 -8.70 -5.37
N LYS A 40 -3.38 -9.89 -5.85
CA LYS A 40 -2.58 -10.03 -7.07
C LYS A 40 -3.30 -9.44 -8.29
N ALA A 41 -4.58 -9.74 -8.47
CA ALA A 41 -5.35 -9.26 -9.61
C ALA A 41 -5.45 -7.72 -9.63
N GLU A 42 -5.72 -7.10 -8.48
CA GLU A 42 -5.79 -5.64 -8.33
C GLU A 42 -4.42 -4.97 -8.47
N SER A 43 -3.37 -5.55 -7.89
CA SER A 43 -2.00 -5.06 -8.08
C SER A 43 -1.59 -5.11 -9.56
N ASP A 44 -1.88 -6.22 -10.25
CA ASP A 44 -1.63 -6.36 -11.68
C ASP A 44 -2.47 -5.35 -12.50
N ARG A 45 -3.70 -5.01 -12.05
CA ARG A 45 -4.54 -3.98 -12.68
C ARG A 45 -3.92 -2.59 -12.53
N ILE A 46 -3.51 -2.22 -11.32
CA ILE A 46 -2.84 -0.94 -11.05
C ILE A 46 -1.58 -0.84 -11.94
N VAL A 47 -0.73 -1.86 -11.99
CA VAL A 47 0.47 -1.85 -12.85
C VAL A 47 0.14 -1.66 -14.34
N ARG A 48 -0.96 -2.23 -14.83
CA ARG A 48 -1.42 -2.00 -16.21
C ARG A 48 -1.90 -0.57 -16.43
N GLU A 49 -2.68 -0.03 -15.50
CA GLU A 49 -3.15 1.36 -15.55
C GLU A 49 -1.97 2.33 -15.57
N ILE A 50 -0.98 2.12 -14.71
CA ILE A 50 0.27 2.89 -14.65
C ILE A 50 0.97 2.92 -16.02
N ARG A 51 1.14 1.75 -16.64
CA ARG A 51 1.80 1.65 -17.96
C ARG A 51 1.03 2.38 -19.05
N ASN A 52 -0.30 2.37 -18.98
CA ASN A 52 -1.17 3.01 -19.96
C ASN A 52 -1.28 4.53 -19.73
N ASN A 53 -1.09 5.01 -18.50
CA ASN A 53 -1.25 6.42 -18.13
C ASN A 53 0.05 7.24 -18.16
N ARG A 54 1.15 6.72 -18.74
CA ARG A 54 2.47 7.38 -18.81
C ARG A 54 2.53 8.69 -19.63
N GLY A 55 1.40 9.26 -20.05
CA GLY A 55 1.31 10.57 -20.69
C GLY A 55 1.10 11.75 -19.72
N GLY A 56 1.12 11.50 -18.42
CA GLY A 56 0.76 12.47 -17.38
C GLY A 56 1.89 13.42 -16.99
N ILE A 57 1.95 14.58 -17.63
CA ILE A 57 2.70 15.79 -17.22
C ILE A 57 4.23 15.71 -17.39
N GLU A 58 4.71 16.40 -18.41
CA GLU A 58 6.15 16.58 -18.67
C GLU A 58 6.81 17.48 -17.62
N LEU A 59 7.84 16.98 -16.93
CA LEU A 59 8.56 17.76 -15.93
C LEU A 59 9.16 19.06 -16.51
N SER A 60 9.45 19.09 -17.81
CA SER A 60 9.98 20.28 -18.49
C SER A 60 9.04 21.49 -18.38
N GLY A 61 7.72 21.27 -18.38
CA GLY A 61 6.73 22.34 -18.26
C GLY A 61 6.75 23.08 -16.90
N LEU A 62 7.40 22.52 -15.87
CA LEU A 62 7.68 23.23 -14.63
C LEU A 62 8.86 24.19 -14.77
N PHE A 63 9.90 23.78 -15.50
CA PHE A 63 11.17 24.52 -15.66
C PHE A 63 11.13 25.54 -16.79
N GLU A 64 10.30 25.33 -17.81
CA GLU A 64 10.10 26.27 -18.92
C GLU A 64 9.35 27.54 -18.51
N LYS A 65 8.71 27.55 -17.33
CA LYS A 65 8.02 28.73 -16.79
C LYS A 65 9.03 29.70 -16.17
N GLY A 66 8.93 30.98 -16.53
CA GLY A 66 9.77 32.04 -15.95
C GLY A 66 9.57 32.29 -14.46
N MET A 67 8.48 31.79 -13.86
CA MET A 67 8.24 31.81 -12.41
C MET A 67 7.76 30.44 -11.95
N PHE A 68 8.06 30.09 -10.69
CA PHE A 68 7.63 28.83 -10.09
C PHE A 68 6.10 28.74 -10.03
N ASP A 69 5.54 27.69 -10.63
CA ASP A 69 4.10 27.38 -10.58
C ASP A 69 3.82 26.31 -9.50
N PRO A 70 3.31 26.71 -8.32
CA PRO A 70 3.03 25.78 -7.23
C PRO A 70 1.88 24.81 -7.55
N THR A 71 0.97 25.17 -8.45
CA THR A 71 -0.13 24.30 -8.86
C THR A 71 0.39 23.21 -9.79
N TYR A 72 1.27 23.56 -10.72
CA TYR A 72 1.94 22.58 -11.58
C TYR A 72 2.82 21.62 -10.77
N ALA A 73 3.60 22.16 -9.82
CA ALA A 73 4.45 21.35 -8.94
C ALA A 73 3.64 20.35 -8.11
N ARG A 74 2.48 20.77 -7.55
CA ARG A 74 1.57 19.86 -6.84
C ARG A 74 1.05 18.75 -7.74
N ARG A 75 0.74 19.06 -8.99
CA ARG A 75 0.24 18.07 -9.95
C ARG A 75 1.32 17.05 -10.31
N VAL A 76 2.54 17.49 -10.57
CA VAL A 76 3.70 16.61 -10.78
C VAL A 76 3.93 15.70 -9.56
N ALA A 77 3.88 16.27 -8.35
CA ALA A 77 4.02 15.48 -7.13
C ALA A 77 2.90 14.44 -6.98
N TYR A 78 1.65 14.82 -7.27
CA TYR A 78 0.52 13.90 -7.24
C TYR A 78 0.71 12.74 -8.21
N GLU A 79 1.00 13.01 -9.49
CA GLU A 79 1.22 11.97 -10.50
C GLU A 79 2.38 11.04 -10.10
N ARG A 80 3.46 11.59 -9.54
CA ARG A 80 4.62 10.80 -9.08
C ARG A 80 4.23 9.76 -8.02
N TYR A 81 3.35 10.13 -7.09
CA TYR A 81 3.02 9.28 -5.94
C TYR A 81 1.68 8.56 -6.07
N ALA A 82 0.84 8.89 -7.05
CA ALA A 82 -0.50 8.32 -7.22
C ALA A 82 -0.47 6.79 -7.31
N ASP A 83 0.50 6.26 -8.04
CA ASP A 83 0.73 4.84 -8.25
C ASP A 83 1.12 4.12 -6.95
N GLU A 84 2.08 4.68 -6.23
CA GLU A 84 2.56 4.16 -4.96
C GLU A 84 1.46 4.23 -3.89
N MET A 85 0.64 5.29 -3.89
CA MET A 85 -0.53 5.41 -3.03
C MET A 85 -1.58 4.34 -3.35
N ALA A 86 -1.89 4.11 -4.63
CA ALA A 86 -2.85 3.09 -5.03
C ALA A 86 -2.40 1.67 -4.61
N GLN A 87 -1.12 1.35 -4.82
CA GLN A 87 -0.56 0.07 -4.38
C GLN A 87 -0.56 -0.08 -2.86
N THR A 88 -0.20 0.98 -2.15
CA THR A 88 -0.21 1.04 -0.68
C THR A 88 -1.61 0.78 -0.13
N VAL A 89 -2.63 1.41 -0.71
CA VAL A 89 -4.03 1.22 -0.29
C VAL A 89 -4.48 -0.23 -0.48
N GLU A 90 -4.14 -0.86 -1.61
CA GLU A 90 -4.49 -2.26 -1.84
C GLU A 90 -3.71 -3.23 -0.95
N GLU A 91 -2.46 -2.91 -0.59
CA GLU A 91 -1.69 -3.70 0.37
C GLU A 91 -2.28 -3.58 1.79
N LEU A 92 -2.69 -2.39 2.21
CA LEU A 92 -3.40 -2.16 3.48
C LEU A 92 -4.73 -2.91 3.52
N ARG A 93 -5.51 -2.87 2.43
CA ARG A 93 -6.75 -3.63 2.29
C ARG A 93 -6.50 -5.13 2.49
N PHE A 94 -5.50 -5.68 1.81
CA PHE A 94 -5.14 -7.10 1.93
C PHE A 94 -4.84 -7.49 3.39
N TYR A 95 -4.01 -6.71 4.10
CA TYR A 95 -3.67 -7.01 5.49
C TYR A 95 -4.85 -6.83 6.44
N HIS A 96 -5.70 -5.84 6.21
CA HIS A 96 -6.95 -5.67 6.95
C HIS A 96 -7.85 -6.90 6.77
N ASP A 97 -8.09 -7.33 5.54
CA ASP A 97 -8.99 -8.45 5.26
C ASP A 97 -8.42 -9.76 5.80
N MET A 98 -7.10 -9.94 5.75
CA MET A 98 -6.44 -11.05 6.42
C MET A 98 -6.68 -11.01 7.94
N TYR A 99 -6.60 -9.85 8.58
CA TYR A 99 -6.83 -9.73 10.02
C TYR A 99 -8.28 -10.11 10.40
N GLN A 100 -9.26 -9.82 9.54
CA GLN A 100 -10.67 -10.14 9.78
C GLN A 100 -10.99 -11.64 9.72
N ILE A 101 -10.18 -12.46 9.04
CA ILE A 101 -10.39 -13.92 9.00
C ILE A 101 -9.83 -14.64 10.23
N LEU A 102 -9.07 -13.94 11.09
CA LEU A 102 -8.44 -14.51 12.27
C LEU A 102 -9.44 -14.65 13.44
N THR A 103 -9.19 -15.59 14.34
CA THR A 103 -9.90 -15.66 15.63
C THR A 103 -9.42 -14.54 16.56
N PRO A 104 -10.16 -14.19 17.63
CA PRO A 104 -9.73 -13.19 18.61
C PRO A 104 -8.34 -13.47 19.21
N GLU A 105 -7.99 -14.74 19.46
CA GLU A 105 -6.66 -15.13 19.95
C GLU A 105 -5.56 -14.90 18.91
N GLN A 106 -5.83 -15.27 17.66
CA GLN A 106 -4.90 -15.05 16.54
C GLN A 106 -4.73 -13.56 16.24
N GLN A 107 -5.78 -12.75 16.37
CA GLN A 107 -5.71 -11.30 16.24
C GLN A 107 -4.80 -10.66 17.29
N LYS A 108 -4.92 -11.08 18.55
CA LYS A 108 -3.99 -10.64 19.62
C LYS A 108 -2.55 -11.02 19.29
N MET A 109 -2.33 -12.25 18.81
CA MET A 109 -1.02 -12.72 18.39
C MET A 109 -0.47 -11.90 17.21
N TRP A 110 -1.31 -11.60 16.21
CA TRP A 110 -0.98 -10.76 15.08
C TRP A 110 -0.51 -9.38 15.51
N LEU A 111 -1.29 -8.68 16.33
CA LEU A 111 -0.93 -7.33 16.79
C LEU A 111 0.39 -7.32 17.56
N ASN A 112 0.66 -8.36 18.35
CA ASN A 112 1.87 -8.44 19.17
C ASN A 112 3.12 -8.86 18.39
N LEU A 113 2.99 -9.73 17.39
CA LEU A 113 4.14 -10.29 16.65
C LEU A 113 4.38 -9.61 15.30
N CYS A 114 3.36 -9.01 14.71
CA CYS A 114 3.38 -8.53 13.33
C CYS A 114 3.35 -7.00 13.20
N ILE A 115 2.75 -6.29 14.16
CA ILE A 115 2.50 -4.84 14.05
C ILE A 115 3.32 -4.03 15.06
N LYS A 116 3.49 -4.53 16.29
CA LYS A 116 4.28 -3.84 17.32
C LYS A 116 5.78 -4.07 17.13
N HIS A 117 6.41 -3.40 16.17
CA HIS A 117 7.87 -3.25 16.10
C HIS A 117 8.27 -1.90 15.50
#